data_AF-A0A414ADH7-F1
#
_entry.id   AF-A0A414ADH7-F1
#
_cell.length_a   1.000
_cell.length_b   1.000
_cell.length_c   1.000
_cell.angle_alpha   90.00
_cell.angle_beta   90.00
_cell.angle_gamma   90.00
#
_symmetry.space_group_name_H-M   'P 1'
#
loop_
_entity.id
_entity.type
_entity.pdbx_description
1 polymer ?
#
loop_
_entity_poly.entity_id
_entity_poly.type
_entity_poly.pdbx_seq_one_letter_code
_entity_poly.pdbx_strand_id
1 'polypeptide(L)'
;MYMVDNIINMVEKKIEEGNEEDIEYQSQFTEVIKASFAEILYAFIEANLMGMAGSLSSDILKENIASYCGAHNTEFAKMAQLEYLIRISSTKLPVKEINELFKGKDCLSEISQHVLKDNIYRYLSSYQYDANDRMAVCATLGFNNKTLLIQEKKFATLREK
;
A
#
# COMPACT_ATOMS: atom_id res chain seq x y z
N MET A 1 8.12 -5.55 18.30
CA MET A 1 7.39 -4.99 19.45
C MET A 1 6.15 -4.38 18.86
N TYR A 2 4.98 -4.94 19.15
CA TYR A 2 3.75 -4.63 18.42
C TYR A 2 3.24 -3.26 18.85
N MET A 3 2.64 -2.50 17.94
CA MET A 3 2.12 -1.15 18.19
C MET A 3 1.19 -1.07 19.41
N VAL A 4 0.48 -2.16 19.68
CA VAL A 4 -0.36 -2.38 20.87
C VAL A 4 0.45 -2.31 22.17
N ASP A 5 1.66 -2.88 22.21
CA ASP A 5 2.55 -2.83 23.39
C ASP A 5 2.99 -1.39 23.69
N ASN A 6 3.19 -0.58 22.64
CA ASN A 6 3.53 0.84 22.80
C ASN A 6 2.33 1.65 23.31
N ILE A 7 1.11 1.38 22.83
CA ILE A 7 -0.11 2.02 23.35
C ILE A 7 -0.28 1.70 24.84
N ILE A 8 -0.12 0.43 25.22
CA ILE A 8 -0.26 -0.02 26.62
C ILE A 8 0.76 0.68 27.52
N ASN A 9 2.04 0.69 27.15
CA ASN A 9 3.10 1.35 27.92
C ASN A 9 2.87 2.86 28.10
N MET A 10 2.30 3.54 27.09
CA MET A 10 2.00 4.97 27.19
C MET A 10 0.78 5.24 28.07
N VAL A 11 -0.24 4.38 28.05
CA VAL A 11 -1.39 4.48 28.97
C VAL A 11 -0.95 4.25 30.41
N GLU A 12 -0.08 3.26 30.64
CA GLU A 12 0.45 2.93 31.97
C GLU A 12 1.27 4.10 32.56
N LYS A 13 2.17 4.71 31.78
CA LYS A 13 2.93 5.90 32.21
C LYS A 13 2.05 7.11 32.54
N LYS A 14 0.96 7.32 31.80
CA LYS A 14 0.05 8.46 32.00
C LYS A 14 -0.75 8.41 33.31
N ILE A 15 -0.83 7.24 33.94
CA ILE A 15 -1.53 7.06 35.22
C ILE A 15 -0.64 7.52 36.40
N GLU A 16 0.68 7.56 36.22
CA GLU A 16 1.63 7.72 37.34
C GLU A 16 2.10 9.16 37.58
N GLU A 17 2.10 10.04 36.58
CA GLU A 17 2.87 11.30 36.65
C GLU A 17 2.05 12.49 36.13
N GLY A 18 1.48 13.30 37.03
CA GLY A 18 0.77 14.52 36.68
C GLY A 18 1.63 15.77 36.85
N ASN A 19 2.02 16.43 35.74
CA ASN A 19 2.50 17.83 35.54
C ASN A 19 3.17 17.98 34.15
N GLU A 20 3.44 19.21 33.66
CA GLU A 20 3.92 19.66 32.30
C GLU A 20 4.53 18.66 31.30
N GLU A 21 5.33 17.67 31.72
CA GLU A 21 5.68 16.48 30.92
C GLU A 21 4.41 15.79 30.33
N ASP A 22 3.28 15.92 31.01
CA ASP A 22 1.94 15.53 30.60
C ASP A 22 1.50 16.07 29.24
N ILE A 23 1.87 17.32 28.89
CA ILE A 23 1.43 17.92 27.62
C ILE A 23 2.20 17.30 26.46
N GLU A 24 3.51 17.11 26.62
CA GLU A 24 4.35 16.42 25.63
C GLU A 24 3.95 14.94 25.53
N TYR A 25 3.74 14.27 26.66
CA TYR A 25 3.22 12.90 26.71
C TYR A 25 1.85 12.78 26.05
N GLN A 26 0.93 13.73 26.26
CA GLN A 26 -0.37 13.77 25.61
C GLN A 26 -0.26 13.95 24.09
N SER A 27 0.67 14.79 23.64
CA SER A 27 0.93 14.98 22.21
C SER A 27 1.47 13.69 21.58
N GLN A 28 2.51 13.10 22.16
CA GLN A 28 3.09 11.84 21.70
C GLN A 28 2.05 10.71 21.73
N PHE A 29 1.24 10.62 22.78
CA PHE A 29 0.17 9.63 22.89
C PHE A 29 -0.87 9.79 21.79
N THR A 30 -1.27 11.03 21.50
CA THR A 30 -2.21 11.35 20.43
C THR A 30 -1.62 10.99 19.07
N GLU A 31 -0.33 11.24 18.84
CA GLU A 31 0.37 10.86 17.61
C GLU A 31 0.44 9.33 17.46
N VAL A 32 0.80 8.61 18.51
CA VAL A 32 0.85 7.13 18.50
C VAL A 32 -0.53 6.53 18.25
N ILE A 33 -1.59 7.06 18.88
CA ILE A 33 -2.96 6.65 18.60
C ILE A 33 -3.33 6.92 17.14
N LYS A 34 -3.05 8.12 16.62
CA LYS A 34 -3.34 8.47 15.22
C LYS A 34 -2.60 7.55 14.25
N ALA A 35 -1.31 7.29 14.51
CA ALA A 35 -0.52 6.35 13.73
C ALA A 35 -1.11 4.94 13.79
N SER A 36 -1.59 4.51 14.96
CA SER A 36 -2.18 3.18 15.14
C SER A 36 -3.50 3.00 14.42
N PHE A 37 -4.38 4.00 14.50
CA PHE A 37 -5.62 3.98 13.72
C PHE A 37 -5.35 4.07 12.22
N ALA A 38 -4.32 4.82 11.80
CA ALA A 38 -3.90 4.86 10.41
C ALA A 38 -3.41 3.46 9.94
N GLU A 39 -2.57 2.78 10.72
CA GLU A 39 -2.12 1.41 10.39
C GLU A 39 -3.27 0.41 10.31
N ILE A 40 -4.23 0.45 11.25
CA ILE A 40 -5.42 -0.41 11.22
C ILE A 40 -6.25 -0.13 9.96
N LEU A 41 -6.45 1.15 9.63
CA LEU A 41 -7.18 1.56 8.43
C LEU A 41 -6.45 1.10 7.16
N TYR A 42 -5.12 1.21 7.13
CA TYR A 42 -4.29 0.73 6.02
C TYR A 42 -4.42 -0.77 5.83
N ALA A 43 -4.29 -1.57 6.89
CA ALA A 43 -4.45 -3.01 6.83
C ALA A 43 -5.86 -3.43 6.36
N PHE A 44 -6.89 -2.71 6.81
CA PHE A 44 -8.27 -2.95 6.39
C PHE A 44 -8.47 -2.65 4.90
N ILE A 45 -8.01 -1.48 4.42
CA ILE A 45 -8.14 -1.09 3.01
C ILE A 45 -7.37 -2.08 2.13
N GLU A 46 -6.15 -2.42 2.51
CA GLU A 46 -5.32 -3.41 1.81
C GLU A 46 -6.02 -4.77 1.66
N ALA A 47 -6.54 -5.32 2.76
CA ALA A 47 -7.21 -6.62 2.74
C ALA A 47 -8.44 -6.62 1.81
N ASN A 48 -9.20 -5.52 1.80
CA ASN A 48 -10.36 -5.38 0.92
C ASN A 48 -9.96 -5.20 -0.55
N LEU A 49 -8.91 -4.42 -0.84
CA LEU A 49 -8.35 -4.29 -2.19
C LEU A 49 -7.91 -5.64 -2.74
N MET A 50 -7.16 -6.40 -1.95
CA MET A 50 -6.70 -7.75 -2.29
C MET A 50 -7.87 -8.71 -2.49
N GLY A 51 -8.87 -8.69 -1.61
CA GLY A 51 -10.07 -9.52 -1.71
C GLY A 51 -10.86 -9.24 -2.98
N MET A 52 -11.17 -7.97 -3.25
CA MET A 52 -11.88 -7.57 -4.47
C MET A 52 -11.12 -7.94 -5.74
N ALA A 53 -9.81 -7.69 -5.78
CA ALA A 53 -8.98 -8.03 -6.92
C ALA A 53 -8.84 -9.55 -7.14
N GLY A 54 -8.88 -10.36 -6.07
CA GLY A 54 -8.92 -11.82 -6.17
C GLY A 54 -10.24 -12.34 -6.74
N SER A 55 -11.38 -11.78 -6.29
CA SER A 55 -12.70 -12.11 -6.82
C SER A 55 -12.89 -11.73 -8.29
N LEU A 56 -12.14 -10.75 -8.77
CA LEU A 56 -12.15 -10.24 -10.15
C LEU A 56 -11.55 -11.19 -11.21
N SER A 57 -11.07 -12.38 -10.84
CA SER A 57 -10.54 -13.40 -11.75
C SER A 57 -11.58 -14.09 -12.66
N SER A 58 -12.82 -13.60 -12.73
CA SER A 58 -13.90 -14.09 -13.58
C SER A 58 -14.22 -13.08 -14.69
N ASP A 59 -14.27 -13.52 -15.96
CA ASP A 59 -14.51 -12.68 -17.14
C ASP A 59 -15.81 -11.86 -17.07
N ILE A 60 -16.80 -12.35 -16.32
CA ILE A 60 -18.10 -11.68 -16.09
C ILE A 60 -17.95 -10.43 -15.21
N LEU A 61 -16.93 -10.35 -14.36
CA LEU A 61 -16.74 -9.23 -13.43
C LEU A 61 -15.98 -8.05 -14.03
N LYS A 62 -15.23 -8.26 -15.12
CA LYS A 62 -14.41 -7.20 -15.73
C LYS A 62 -15.25 -6.02 -16.24
N GLU A 63 -16.32 -6.30 -16.99
CA GLU A 63 -17.24 -5.24 -17.48
C GLU A 63 -18.05 -4.62 -16.36
N ASN A 64 -18.51 -5.43 -15.39
CA ASN A 64 -19.28 -4.93 -14.24
C ASN A 64 -18.46 -3.99 -13.36
N ILE A 65 -17.17 -4.29 -13.14
CA ILE A 65 -16.29 -3.43 -12.37
C ILE A 65 -15.84 -2.21 -13.18
N ALA A 66 -15.57 -2.34 -14.48
CA ALA A 66 -15.31 -1.17 -15.33
C ALA A 66 -16.49 -0.19 -15.32
N SER A 67 -17.72 -0.73 -15.38
CA SER A 67 -18.97 0.05 -15.28
C SER A 67 -19.13 0.67 -13.89
N TYR A 68 -18.91 -0.09 -12.81
CA TYR A 68 -18.97 0.42 -11.43
C TYR A 68 -17.90 1.50 -11.15
N CYS A 69 -16.65 1.29 -11.55
CA CYS A 69 -15.58 2.28 -11.41
C CYS A 69 -15.85 3.53 -12.26
N GLY A 70 -16.41 3.37 -13.46
CA GLY A 70 -16.84 4.48 -14.30
C GLY A 70 -17.98 5.29 -13.67
N ALA A 71 -18.92 4.62 -12.98
CA ALA A 71 -20.02 5.25 -12.26
C ALA A 71 -19.62 5.82 -10.89
N HIS A 72 -18.59 5.26 -10.26
CA HIS A 72 -18.11 5.61 -8.93
C HIS A 72 -16.61 5.95 -8.98
N ASN A 73 -16.32 7.21 -9.29
CA ASN A 73 -14.98 7.80 -9.36
C ASN A 73 -14.34 7.97 -7.95
N THR A 74 -14.27 6.89 -7.16
CA THR A 74 -13.67 6.89 -5.83
C THR A 74 -12.21 6.44 -5.91
N GLU A 75 -11.38 6.93 -4.99
CA GLU A 75 -9.98 6.50 -4.89
C GLU A 75 -9.85 5.00 -4.65
N PHE A 76 -10.75 4.43 -3.83
CA PHE A 76 -10.79 3.00 -3.57
C PHE A 76 -11.04 2.17 -4.83
N ALA A 77 -12.00 2.58 -5.66
CA ALA A 77 -12.31 1.90 -6.92
C ALA A 77 -11.13 1.98 -7.92
N LYS A 78 -10.44 3.12 -8.00
CA LYS A 78 -9.23 3.30 -8.81
C LYS A 78 -8.09 2.39 -8.34
N MET A 79 -7.85 2.34 -7.03
CA MET A 79 -6.82 1.48 -6.43
C MET A 79 -7.14 -0.01 -6.66
N ALA A 80 -8.39 -0.43 -6.49
CA ALA A 80 -8.82 -1.81 -6.72
C ALA A 80 -8.64 -2.24 -8.18
N GLN A 81 -8.95 -1.35 -9.12
CA GLN A 81 -8.76 -1.60 -10.55
C GLN A 81 -7.27 -1.77 -10.89
N LEU A 82 -6.40 -0.91 -10.37
CA LEU A 82 -4.96 -1.04 -10.61
C LEU A 82 -4.39 -2.32 -10.00
N GLU A 83 -4.77 -2.64 -8.76
CA GLU A 83 -4.39 -3.88 -8.07
C GLU A 83 -4.75 -5.11 -8.91
N TYR A 84 -5.96 -5.13 -9.47
CA TYR A 84 -6.39 -6.17 -10.40
C TYR A 84 -5.52 -6.26 -11.64
N LEU A 85 -5.26 -5.13 -12.31
CA LEU A 85 -4.41 -5.11 -13.51
C LEU A 85 -3.02 -5.68 -13.23
N ILE A 86 -2.42 -5.35 -12.08
CA ILE A 86 -1.11 -5.89 -11.67
C ILE A 86 -1.17 -7.41 -11.45
N ARG A 87 -2.24 -7.92 -10.83
CA ARG A 87 -2.41 -9.35 -10.54
C ARG A 87 -2.59 -10.21 -11.79
N ILE A 88 -3.37 -9.74 -12.76
CA ILE A 88 -3.60 -10.49 -14.00
C ILE A 88 -2.46 -10.31 -15.01
N SER A 89 -1.58 -9.35 -14.76
CA SER A 89 -0.41 -9.10 -15.60
C SER A 89 0.62 -10.19 -15.41
N SER A 90 0.93 -10.92 -16.47
CA SER A 90 1.90 -12.01 -16.43
C SER A 90 3.34 -11.49 -16.34
N THR A 91 3.71 -10.52 -17.17
CA THR A 91 5.07 -9.97 -17.24
C THR A 91 5.14 -8.46 -17.43
N LYS A 92 4.08 -7.81 -17.92
CA LYS A 92 4.07 -6.36 -18.15
C LYS A 92 3.31 -5.62 -17.06
N LEU A 93 3.88 -4.56 -16.50
CA LEU A 93 3.16 -3.76 -15.50
C LEU A 93 2.26 -2.73 -16.19
N PRO A 94 1.13 -2.35 -15.58
CA PRO A 94 0.27 -1.26 -16.06
C PRO A 94 0.90 0.12 -15.75
N VAL A 95 2.04 0.41 -16.37
CA VAL A 95 2.86 1.62 -16.10
C VAL A 95 2.07 2.90 -16.32
N LYS A 96 1.22 2.92 -17.36
CA LYS A 96 0.41 4.10 -17.70
C LYS A 96 -0.60 4.40 -16.59
N GLU A 97 -1.33 3.40 -16.16
CA GLU A 97 -2.34 3.50 -15.11
C GLU A 97 -1.70 3.88 -13.76
N ILE A 98 -0.51 3.34 -13.46
CA ILE A 98 0.27 3.77 -12.29
C ILE A 98 0.63 5.25 -12.40
N ASN A 99 1.16 5.70 -13.55
CA ASN A 99 1.53 7.10 -13.72
C ASN A 99 0.34 8.06 -13.56
N GLU A 100 -0.83 7.68 -14.09
CA GLU A 100 -2.05 8.48 -13.97
C GLU A 100 -2.47 8.65 -12.50
N LEU A 101 -2.40 7.60 -11.69
CA LEU A 101 -2.82 7.65 -10.28
C LEU A 101 -1.83 8.37 -9.35
N PHE A 102 -0.55 8.48 -9.72
CA PHE A 102 0.48 9.13 -8.87
C PHE A 102 0.92 10.50 -9.36
N LYS A 103 0.84 10.77 -10.67
CA LYS A 103 1.34 12.02 -11.30
C LYS A 103 0.36 12.63 -12.30
N GLY A 104 -0.77 11.98 -12.54
CA GLY A 104 -1.78 12.45 -13.50
C GLY A 104 -2.66 13.57 -12.94
N LYS A 105 -3.59 14.02 -13.78
CA LYS A 105 -4.57 15.07 -13.43
C LYS A 105 -5.54 14.63 -12.33
N ASP A 106 -5.86 13.34 -12.29
CA ASP A 106 -6.78 12.72 -11.32
C ASP A 106 -6.01 11.85 -10.31
N CYS A 107 -4.85 12.33 -9.86
CA CYS A 107 -4.00 11.62 -8.92
C CYS A 107 -4.73 11.36 -7.59
N LEU A 108 -4.34 10.28 -6.93
CA LEU A 108 -4.86 9.90 -5.63
C LEU A 108 -4.38 10.88 -4.56
N SER A 109 -5.13 10.99 -3.46
CA SER A 109 -4.71 11.67 -2.24
C SER A 109 -3.46 11.01 -1.65
N GLU A 110 -2.71 11.74 -0.83
CA GLU A 110 -1.45 11.26 -0.24
C GLU A 110 -1.62 9.95 0.53
N ILE A 111 -2.71 9.82 1.30
CA ILE A 111 -3.04 8.61 2.08
C ILE A 111 -3.27 7.42 1.15
N SER A 112 -4.06 7.60 0.08
CA SER A 112 -4.33 6.54 -0.91
C SER A 112 -3.08 6.19 -1.73
N GLN A 113 -2.26 7.17 -2.10
CA GLN A 113 -0.97 6.92 -2.74
C GLN A 113 -0.05 6.10 -1.84
N HIS A 114 -0.03 6.38 -0.52
CA HIS A 114 0.78 5.65 0.44
C HIS A 114 0.40 4.16 0.49
N VAL A 115 -0.89 3.86 0.66
CA VAL A 115 -1.42 2.48 0.67
C VAL A 115 -1.08 1.74 -0.62
N LEU A 116 -1.37 2.36 -1.76
CA LEU A 116 -1.17 1.73 -3.06
C LEU A 116 0.32 1.51 -3.36
N LYS A 117 1.19 2.42 -2.93
CA LYS A 117 2.64 2.31 -3.09
C LYS A 117 3.18 1.10 -2.34
N ASP A 118 2.73 0.85 -1.12
CA ASP A 118 3.13 -0.34 -0.35
C ASP A 118 2.66 -1.64 -1.01
N ASN A 119 1.44 -1.65 -1.56
CA ASN A 119 0.94 -2.80 -2.32
C ASN A 119 1.81 -3.07 -3.56
N ILE A 120 2.09 -2.05 -4.37
CA ILE A 120 2.92 -2.16 -5.57
C ILE A 120 4.33 -2.65 -5.21
N TYR A 121 4.92 -2.16 -4.11
CA TYR A 121 6.24 -2.57 -3.66
C TYR A 121 6.36 -4.10 -3.52
N ARG A 122 5.34 -4.75 -2.94
CA ARG A 122 5.32 -6.21 -2.77
C ARG A 122 5.34 -6.95 -4.11
N TYR A 123 4.63 -6.46 -5.11
CA TYR A 123 4.68 -7.01 -6.47
C TYR A 123 6.05 -6.84 -7.12
N LEU A 124 6.65 -5.65 -7.02
CA LEU A 124 7.95 -5.37 -7.62
C LEU A 124 9.09 -6.19 -7.00
N SER A 125 8.93 -6.59 -5.73
CA SER A 125 9.85 -7.50 -5.04
C SER A 125 9.74 -8.96 -5.51
N SER A 126 8.73 -9.29 -6.32
CA SER A 126 8.54 -10.60 -6.94
C SER A 126 9.08 -10.64 -8.39
N TYR A 127 9.75 -11.73 -8.77
CA TYR A 127 10.66 -11.86 -9.93
C TYR A 127 10.00 -11.81 -11.33
N GLN A 128 8.69 -11.58 -11.46
CA GLN A 128 7.95 -11.93 -12.68
C GLN A 128 7.80 -10.81 -13.73
N TYR A 129 8.20 -9.56 -13.42
CA TYR A 129 7.90 -8.40 -14.26
C TYR A 129 9.09 -7.90 -15.11
N ASP A 130 8.77 -7.33 -16.28
CA ASP A 130 9.73 -6.75 -17.21
C ASP A 130 10.61 -5.68 -16.56
N ALA A 131 11.90 -5.70 -16.89
CA ALA A 131 12.89 -4.83 -16.27
C ALA A 131 12.66 -3.34 -16.58
N ASN A 132 12.20 -3.01 -17.78
CA ASN A 132 11.94 -1.62 -18.18
C ASN A 132 10.68 -1.09 -17.49
N ASP A 133 9.61 -1.89 -17.46
CA ASP A 133 8.39 -1.54 -16.75
C ASP A 133 8.67 -1.32 -15.26
N ARG A 134 9.45 -2.21 -14.63
CA ARG A 134 9.87 -2.05 -13.24
C ARG A 134 10.68 -0.78 -13.02
N MET A 135 11.64 -0.47 -13.90
CA MET A 135 12.41 0.77 -13.81
C MET A 135 11.50 2.01 -13.89
N ALA A 136 10.53 2.00 -14.81
CA ALA A 136 9.57 3.09 -14.97
C ALA A 136 8.71 3.26 -13.72
N VAL A 137 8.17 2.17 -13.16
CA VAL A 137 7.39 2.21 -11.91
C VAL A 137 8.24 2.68 -10.74
N CYS A 138 9.48 2.21 -10.59
CA CYS A 138 10.40 2.68 -9.55
C CYS A 138 10.68 4.18 -9.66
N ALA A 139 10.88 4.70 -10.87
CA ALA A 139 11.07 6.12 -11.11
C ALA A 139 9.81 6.95 -10.79
N THR A 140 8.63 6.37 -11.03
CA THR A 140 7.35 7.02 -10.70
C THR A 140 7.12 7.09 -9.19
N LEU A 141 7.36 5.99 -8.49
CA LEU A 141 7.08 5.87 -7.06
C LEU A 141 8.23 6.33 -6.17
N GLY A 142 9.39 6.68 -6.75
CA GLY A 142 10.58 7.08 -6.00
C GLY A 142 11.23 5.92 -5.24
N PHE A 143 11.08 4.69 -5.74
CA PHE A 143 11.73 3.53 -5.14
C PHE A 143 13.20 3.42 -5.56
N ASN A 144 14.05 2.98 -4.62
CA ASN A 144 15.42 2.66 -4.94
C ASN A 144 15.49 1.28 -5.62
N ASN A 145 15.67 1.29 -6.94
CA ASN A 145 15.77 0.08 -7.75
C ASN A 145 16.89 -0.88 -7.28
N LYS A 146 18.01 -0.35 -6.74
CA LYS A 146 19.08 -1.20 -6.19
C LYS A 146 18.64 -1.98 -4.95
N THR A 147 17.83 -1.36 -4.08
CA THR A 147 17.30 -2.02 -2.88
C THR A 147 16.33 -3.14 -3.23
N LEU A 148 15.48 -2.92 -4.24
CA LEU A 148 14.57 -3.95 -4.76
C LEU A 148 15.34 -5.13 -5.38
N LEU A 149 16.36 -4.87 -6.20
CA LEU A 149 17.25 -5.91 -6.77
C LEU A 149 17.98 -6.73 -5.68
N ILE A 150 18.32 -6.12 -4.54
CA ILE A 150 18.97 -6.82 -3.41
C ILE A 150 17.96 -7.73 -2.70
N GLN A 151 16.73 -7.27 -2.46
CA GLN A 151 15.66 -8.11 -1.90
C GLN A 151 15.30 -9.25 -2.84
N GLU A 152 15.23 -8.99 -4.14
CA GLU A 152 15.04 -9.99 -5.20
C GLU A 152 16.08 -11.11 -5.12
N LYS A 153 17.38 -10.76 -5.05
CA LYS A 153 18.46 -11.75 -4.91
C LYS A 153 18.30 -12.60 -3.64
N LYS A 154 17.95 -11.99 -2.51
CA LYS A 154 17.72 -12.72 -1.25
C LYS A 154 16.57 -13.73 -1.38
N PHE A 155 15.45 -13.36 -2.02
CA PHE A 155 14.33 -14.26 -2.23
C PHE A 155 14.63 -15.39 -3.22
N ALA A 156 15.40 -15.12 -4.29
CA ALA A 156 15.84 -16.15 -5.23
C ALA A 156 16.74 -17.20 -4.55
N THR A 157 17.74 -16.77 -3.78
CA THR A 157 18.63 -17.68 -3.03
C THR A 157 17.91 -18.50 -1.96
N LEU A 158 16.81 -17.99 -1.41
CA LEU A 158 15.96 -18.73 -0.45
C LEU A 158 15.08 -19.79 -1.12
N ARG A 159 14.76 -19.66 -2.42
CA ARG A 159 13.98 -20.67 -3.18
C ARG A 159 14.83 -21.82 -3.72
N GLU A 160 16.15 -21.64 -3.79
CA GLU A 160 17.11 -22.65 -4.24
C GLU A 160 17.60 -23.58 -3.11
N LYS A 161 17.16 -23.34 -1.86
CA LYS A 161 17.41 -24.19 -0.69
C LYS A 161 16.18 -24.98 -0.31
#